data_AF-A0A7X9NR99-F1
#
_entry.id   AF-A0A7X9NR99-F1
#
_cell.length_a   1.000
_cell.length_b   1.000
_cell.length_c   1.000
_cell.angle_alpha   90.00
_cell.angle_beta   90.00
_cell.angle_gamma   90.00
#
_symmetry.space_group_name_H-M   'P 1'
#
loop_
_entity.id
_entity.type
_entity.pdbx_description
1 polymer ?
#
loop_
_entity_poly.entity_id
_entity_poly.type
_entity_poly.pdbx_seq_one_letter_code
_entity_poly.pdbx_strand_id
1 'polypeptide(L)'
;MPRLPREIPSGARIVVRTKAGTDPNTGRMTYRDFVGHVQQWNGTTLKMIRDAAANGSRPEQQVSIEADSIVRLKPIPERPGTAARRKASAKA
;
A
#
# COMPACT_ATOMS: atom_id res chain seq x y z
N MET A 1 -12.77 -1.14 14.94
CA MET A 1 -11.92 -0.59 13.86
C MET A 1 -10.47 -0.87 14.22
N PRO A 2 -9.60 -1.29 13.28
CA PRO A 2 -8.18 -1.45 13.59
C PRO A 2 -7.61 -0.09 14.01
N ARG A 3 -6.76 -0.08 15.04
CA ARG A 3 -6.05 1.13 15.45
C ARG A 3 -5.00 1.45 14.38
N LEU A 4 -5.30 2.41 13.53
CA LEU A 4 -4.38 2.88 12.49
C LEU A 4 -3.26 3.73 13.11
N PRO A 5 -2.06 3.73 12.50
CA PRO A 5 -0.96 4.57 12.97
C PRO A 5 -1.30 6.05 12.80
N ARG A 6 -0.76 6.90 13.66
CA ARG A 6 -0.89 8.36 13.52
C ARG A 6 -0.14 8.88 12.29
N GLU A 7 0.99 8.27 11.99
CA GLU A 7 1.88 8.65 10.91
C GLU A 7 2.27 7.43 10.08
N ILE A 8 2.38 7.64 8.76
CA ILE A 8 2.96 6.67 7.84
C ILE A 8 3.97 7.45 7.00
N PRO A 9 5.26 7.06 6.98
CA PRO A 9 6.26 7.79 6.22
C PRO A 9 5.91 7.84 4.73
N SER A 10 6.07 9.02 4.13
CA SER A 10 6.01 9.14 2.67
C SER A 10 7.12 8.30 2.04
N GLY A 11 6.82 7.66 0.93
CA GLY A 11 7.70 6.70 0.26
C GLY A 11 7.71 5.30 0.90
N ALA A 12 7.12 5.08 2.07
CA ALA A 12 7.05 3.73 2.64
C ALA A 12 6.22 2.83 1.73
N ARG A 13 6.76 1.65 1.40
CA ARG A 13 6.02 0.63 0.64
C ARG A 13 5.19 -0.21 1.60
N ILE A 14 3.88 -0.32 1.35
CA ILE A 14 2.96 -0.99 2.27
C ILE A 14 1.94 -1.85 1.51
N VAL A 15 1.38 -2.84 2.21
CA VAL A 15 0.13 -3.51 1.83
C VAL A 15 -1.01 -2.92 2.65
N VAL A 16 -2.09 -2.54 1.99
CA VAL A 16 -3.33 -2.05 2.61
C VAL A 16 -4.46 -2.96 2.17
N ARG A 17 -5.14 -3.59 3.13
CA ARG A 17 -6.38 -4.33 2.88
C ARG A 17 -7.57 -3.45 3.24
N THR A 18 -8.53 -3.32 2.32
CA THR A 18 -9.77 -2.58 2.51
C THR A 18 -10.99 -3.49 2.41
N LYS A 19 -12.11 -3.09 3.00
CA LYS A 19 -13.43 -3.64 2.68
C LYS A 19 -13.77 -3.27 1.23
N ALA A 20 -14.35 -4.20 0.48
CA ALA A 20 -14.76 -4.00 -0.92
C ALA A 20 -16.28 -4.20 -1.14
N GLY A 21 -17.05 -4.24 -0.05
CA GLY A 21 -18.49 -4.47 -0.06
C GLY A 21 -18.85 -5.94 0.15
N THR A 22 -20.14 -6.21 0.28
CA THR A 22 -20.66 -7.56 0.48
C THR A 22 -20.98 -8.20 -0.87
N ASP A 23 -20.54 -9.43 -1.09
CA ASP A 23 -20.90 -10.21 -2.27
C ASP A 23 -22.41 -10.54 -2.22
N PRO A 24 -23.20 -10.16 -3.24
CA PRO A 24 -24.65 -10.36 -3.24
C PRO A 24 -25.06 -11.84 -3.29
N ASN A 25 -24.21 -12.74 -3.81
CA ASN A 25 -24.54 -14.16 -3.93
C ASN A 25 -24.28 -14.93 -2.64
N THR A 26 -23.21 -14.54 -1.92
CA THR A 26 -22.77 -15.26 -0.72
C THR A 26 -23.08 -14.53 0.58
N GLY A 27 -23.45 -13.25 0.52
CA GLY A 27 -23.66 -12.38 1.68
C GLY A 27 -22.37 -12.08 2.46
N ARG A 28 -21.20 -12.46 1.95
CA ARG A 28 -19.92 -12.33 2.66
C ARG A 28 -19.23 -11.02 2.32
N MET A 29 -18.63 -10.39 3.33
CA MET A 29 -17.77 -9.23 3.13
C MET A 29 -16.57 -9.61 2.26
N THR A 30 -16.35 -8.85 1.20
CA THR A 30 -15.20 -8.98 0.31
C THR A 30 -14.14 -7.94 0.67
N TYR A 31 -12.90 -8.20 0.23
CA TYR A 31 -11.76 -7.36 0.54
C TYR A 31 -10.93 -7.10 -0.70
N ARG A 32 -10.23 -5.96 -0.72
CA ARG A 32 -9.29 -5.60 -1.77
C ARG A 32 -7.95 -5.22 -1.16
N ASP A 33 -6.88 -5.69 -1.78
CA ASP A 33 -5.51 -5.36 -1.38
C ASP A 33 -4.88 -4.37 -2.35
N PHE A 34 -4.24 -3.35 -1.79
CA PHE A 34 -3.41 -2.37 -2.48
C PHE A 34 -1.98 -2.53 -2.02
N VAL A 35 -1.05 -2.54 -2.96
CA VAL A 35 0.39 -2.58 -2.70
C VAL A 35 1.02 -1.40 -3.40
N GLY A 36 1.86 -0.66 -2.69
CA GLY A 36 2.61 0.44 -3.28
C GLY A 36 3.11 1.44 -2.27
N HIS A 37 3.41 2.65 -2.72
CA HIS A 37 4.17 3.64 -1.98
C HIS A 37 3.28 4.76 -1.45
N VAL A 38 3.36 5.04 -0.16
CA VAL A 38 2.61 6.12 0.48
C VAL A 38 3.06 7.46 -0.08
N GLN A 39 2.10 8.30 -0.49
CA GLN A 39 2.34 9.70 -0.78
C GLN A 39 2.07 10.55 0.46
N GLN A 40 0.92 10.31 1.11
CA GLN A 40 0.46 11.10 2.25
C GLN A 40 -0.49 10.27 3.12
N TRP A 41 -0.39 10.46 4.44
CA TRP A 41 -1.36 9.98 5.43
C TRP A 41 -1.69 11.10 6.40
N ASN A 42 -2.97 11.40 6.59
CA ASN A 42 -3.43 12.47 7.49
C ASN A 42 -4.29 11.96 8.66
N GLY A 43 -4.39 10.64 8.85
CA GLY A 43 -5.25 10.02 9.86
C GLY A 43 -6.63 9.61 9.36
N THR A 44 -7.11 10.20 8.27
CA THR A 44 -8.44 9.95 7.70
C THR A 44 -8.36 9.33 6.31
N THR A 45 -7.39 9.77 5.51
CA THR A 45 -7.26 9.36 4.12
C THR A 45 -5.80 9.05 3.81
N LEU A 46 -5.57 7.89 3.20
CA LEU A 46 -4.29 7.45 2.68
C LEU A 46 -4.23 7.71 1.18
N LYS A 47 -3.31 8.56 0.75
CA LYS A 47 -2.93 8.70 -0.65
C LYS A 47 -1.69 7.87 -0.91
N MET A 48 -1.73 7.02 -1.94
CA MET A 48 -0.59 6.20 -2.34
C MET A 48 -0.53 6.02 -3.85
N ILE A 49 0.66 5.75 -4.38
CA ILE A 49 0.82 5.21 -5.73
C ILE A 49 0.77 3.68 -5.58
N ARG A 50 -0.27 3.05 -6.12
CA ARG A 50 -0.34 1.60 -6.22
C ARG A 50 0.61 1.13 -7.31
N ASP A 51 1.40 0.11 -7.00
CA ASP A 51 2.30 -0.53 -7.95
C ASP A 51 1.54 -1.10 -9.16
N ALA A 52 2.20 -1.11 -10.31
CA ALA A 52 1.77 -1.88 -11.47
C ALA A 52 1.75 -3.39 -11.14
N ALA A 53 0.88 -4.15 -11.81
CA ALA A 53 0.92 -5.60 -11.72
C ALA A 53 2.21 -6.12 -12.38
N ALA A 54 2.84 -7.12 -11.76
CA ALA A 54 4.11 -7.67 -12.24
C ALA A 54 4.03 -8.25 -13.67
N ASN A 55 2.84 -8.67 -14.10
CA ASN A 55 2.58 -9.19 -15.45
C ASN A 55 2.09 -8.11 -16.44
N GLY A 56 2.12 -6.84 -16.06
CA GLY A 56 1.70 -5.73 -16.92
C GLY A 56 0.19 -5.59 -17.13
N SER A 57 -0.66 -6.46 -16.54
CA SER A 57 -2.12 -6.41 -16.75
C SER A 57 -2.80 -5.17 -16.16
N ARG A 58 -2.07 -4.40 -15.35
CA ARG A 58 -2.59 -3.26 -14.62
C ARG A 58 -1.48 -2.24 -14.41
N PRO A 59 -1.65 -0.98 -14.86
CA PRO A 59 -0.64 0.06 -14.66
C PRO A 59 -0.58 0.50 -13.20
N GLU A 60 0.49 1.23 -12.87
CA GLU A 60 0.54 1.99 -11.62
C GLU A 60 -0.58 3.04 -11.60
N GLN A 61 -1.04 3.39 -10.40
CA GLN A 61 -2.18 4.29 -10.25
C GLN A 61 -2.15 5.03 -8.91
N GLN A 62 -2.40 6.34 -8.92
CA GLN A 62 -2.67 7.08 -7.69
C GLN A 62 -4.05 6.68 -7.13
N VAL A 63 -4.08 6.27 -5.87
CA VAL A 63 -5.31 5.86 -5.18
C VAL A 63 -5.46 6.61 -3.86
N SER A 64 -6.71 6.90 -3.51
CA SER A 64 -7.12 7.48 -2.23
C SER A 64 -7.96 6.46 -1.48
N ILE A 65 -7.59 6.16 -0.23
CA ILE A 65 -8.21 5.13 0.59
C ILE A 65 -8.65 5.74 1.92
N GLU A 66 -9.94 5.67 2.23
CA GLU A 66 -10.48 6.15 3.50
C GLU A 66 -10.14 5.19 4.65
N ALA A 67 -9.77 5.76 5.80
CA ALA A 67 -9.40 5.06 7.01
C ALA A 67 -10.43 4.02 7.44
N ASP A 68 -11.71 4.36 7.36
CA ASP A 68 -12.83 3.50 7.77
C ASP A 68 -12.96 2.22 6.94
N SER A 69 -12.43 2.25 5.72
CA SER A 69 -12.39 1.08 4.83
C SER A 69 -11.22 0.16 5.16
N ILE A 70 -10.16 0.65 5.81
CA ILE A 70 -8.93 -0.10 6.06
C ILE A 70 -9.16 -1.12 7.18
N VAL A 71 -8.88 -2.38 6.87
CA VAL A 71 -8.94 -3.48 7.85
C VAL A 71 -7.56 -3.97 8.26
N ARG A 72 -6.54 -3.78 7.42
CA ARG A 72 -5.16 -4.15 7.75
C ARG A 72 -4.16 -3.30 6.99
N LEU A 73 -3.07 -2.97 7.67
CA LEU A 73 -1.90 -2.31 7.10
C LEU A 73 -0.66 -3.12 7.48
N LYS A 74 0.20 -3.40 6.52
CA LYS A 74 1.50 -4.06 6.76
C LYS A 74 2.61 -3.33 6.01
N PRO A 75 3.73 -2.98 6.68
CA PRO A 75 4.89 -2.47 5.97
C PRO A 75 5.53 -3.56 5.11
N ILE A 76 6.04 -3.18 3.95
CA ILE A 76 6.90 -4.02 3.11
C ILE A 76 8.31 -3.43 3.23
N PRO A 77 9.23 -4.10 3.95
CA PRO A 77 10.61 -3.68 4.02
C PRO A 77 11.26 -3.64 2.63
N GLU A 78 12.19 -2.71 2.41
CA GLU A 78 13.04 -2.76 1.23
C GLU A 78 13.90 -4.03 1.26
N ARG A 79 14.13 -4.63 0.08
CA ARG A 79 14.98 -5.82 -0.03
C ARG A 79 16.40 -5.46 0.42
N PRO A 80 16.95 -6.13 1.46
CA PRO A 80 18.36 -5.96 1.81
C PRO A 80 19.22 -6.44 0.63
N GLY A 81 19.85 -5.52 -0.09
CA GLY A 81 20.74 -5.87 -1.22
C GLY A 81 20.81 -4.84 -2.35
N THR A 82 19.72 -4.09 -2.60
CA THR A 82 19.72 -3.05 -3.64
C THR A 82 20.29 -1.72 -3.15
N ALA A 83 20.01 -1.34 -1.89
CA ALA A 83 20.61 -0.15 -1.27
C ALA A 83 22.15 -0.28 -1.11
N ALA A 84 22.64 -1.51 -0.87
CA ALA A 84 24.07 -1.80 -0.77
C ALA A 84 24.80 -1.68 -2.12
N ARG A 85 24.17 -2.12 -3.23
CA ARG A 85 24.74 -1.99 -4.57
C ARG A 85 24.81 -0.54 -5.06
N ARG A 86 23.82 0.31 -4.72
CA ARG A 86 23.83 1.74 -5.12
C ARG A 86 24.96 2.55 -4.46
N LYS A 87 25.43 2.14 -3.28
CA LYS A 87 26.59 2.78 -2.61
C LYS A 87 27.94 2.32 -3.17
N ALA A 88 28.01 1.15 -3.79
CA ALA A 88 29.26 0.63 -4.39
C ALA A 88 29.57 1.27 -5.75
N SER A 89 28.56 1.66 -6.52
CA SER A 89 28.72 2.25 -7.86
C SER A 89 28.92 3.78 -7.88
N ALA A 90 28.88 4.44 -6.71
CA ALA A 90 29.14 5.88 -6.58
C ALA A 90 30.56 6.20 -6.09
N LYS A 91 31.47 5.22 -6.12
CA LYS A 91 32.87 5.33 -5.66
C LYS A 91 33.88 4.85 -6.71
N ALA A 92 33.57 5.04 -8.00
CA ALA A 92 34.47 4.79 -9.12
C ALA A 92 34.66 6.09 -9.91
#